data_AF-A0A7J6W7E8-F1
#
_entry.id   AF-A0A7J6W7E8-F1
#
_cell.length_a   1.000
_cell.length_b   1.000
_cell.length_c   1.000
_cell.angle_alpha   90.00
_cell.angle_beta   90.00
_cell.angle_gamma   90.00
#
_symmetry.space_group_name_H-M   'P 1'
#
loop_
_entity.id
_entity.type
_entity.pdbx_description
1 polymer ?
#
loop_
_entity_poly.entity_id
_entity_poly.type
_entity_poly.pdbx_seq_one_letter_code
_entity_poly.pdbx_strand_id
1 'polypeptide(L)'
;MIVFEYAPNGTLFEHLHIKESEHLDWEVRLRIAMGIAYCLEHMHQLTPPVVHKKLHSSSIYLTEDYAGKISDFGFWNEATMAKMRSTGIDDTPSTDPENNIYSFGVILLEMITGRLSNSLDDGPLVAWALEFLERKRPIKDMVDPTLKTFQEEDLEKLCEIVTSCVHSDPNQRPSIREVTAQLREITLLPPDRATPRLSPLWWAELEILSTEAS
;
A
#
# COMPACT_ATOMS: atom_id res chain seq x y z
N MET A 1 9.63 23.28 -6.16
CA MET A 1 9.52 22.84 -4.76
C MET A 1 8.04 22.61 -4.50
N ILE A 2 7.68 21.46 -3.93
CA ILE A 2 6.31 21.10 -3.59
C ILE A 2 6.30 20.80 -2.10
N VAL A 3 5.27 21.26 -1.39
CA VAL A 3 5.14 21.15 0.06
C VAL A 3 3.92 20.28 0.35
N PHE A 4 4.08 19.28 1.21
CA PHE A 4 3.04 18.35 1.62
C PHE A 4 2.88 18.36 3.13
N GLU A 5 1.72 17.92 3.61
CA GLU A 5 1.52 17.64 5.03
C GLU A 5 2.47 16.52 5.49
N TYR A 6 3.12 16.73 6.64
CA TYR A 6 4.08 15.80 7.19
C TYR A 6 3.40 14.56 7.78
N ALA A 7 3.95 13.38 7.51
CA ALA A 7 3.54 12.10 8.06
C ALA A 7 4.58 11.64 9.10
N PRO A 8 4.30 11.76 10.41
CA PRO A 8 5.32 11.66 11.44
C PRO A 8 5.75 10.22 11.76
N ASN A 9 4.93 9.22 11.45
CA ASN A 9 5.18 7.82 11.80
C ASN A 9 5.99 7.08 10.73
N GLY A 10 6.87 7.79 10.02
CA GLY A 10 7.76 7.18 9.02
C GLY A 10 7.01 6.43 7.92
N THR A 11 7.58 5.32 7.46
CA THR A 11 7.06 4.49 6.36
C THR A 11 6.62 3.11 6.82
N LEU A 12 5.70 2.50 6.09
CA LEU A 12 5.27 1.12 6.32
C LEU A 12 6.46 0.14 6.30
N PHE A 13 7.45 0.37 5.44
CA PHE A 13 8.66 -0.44 5.38
C PHE A 13 9.42 -0.47 6.72
N GLU A 14 9.58 0.70 7.35
CA GLU A 14 10.31 0.81 8.63
C GLU A 14 9.59 0.02 9.72
N HIS A 15 8.26 0.12 9.76
CA HIS A 15 7.43 -0.59 10.72
C HIS A 15 7.36 -2.12 10.52
N LEU A 16 7.56 -2.61 9.28
CA LEU A 16 7.53 -4.04 8.99
C LEU A 16 8.90 -4.72 9.11
N HIS A 17 10.00 -3.98 8.93
CA HIS A 17 11.32 -4.59 8.73
C HIS A 17 12.44 -4.05 9.63
N ILE A 18 12.26 -2.90 10.28
CA ILE A 18 13.25 -2.34 11.22
C ILE A 18 12.83 -2.72 12.63
N LYS A 19 13.69 -3.47 13.33
CA LYS A 19 13.40 -4.03 14.66
C LYS A 19 13.19 -2.97 15.73
N GLU A 20 13.83 -1.82 15.58
CA GLU A 20 13.76 -0.69 16.49
C GLU A 20 12.45 0.11 16.34
N SER A 21 11.72 -0.09 15.24
CA SER A 21 10.43 0.56 15.00
C SER A 21 9.31 -0.10 15.81
N GLU A 22 8.27 0.67 16.13
CA GLU A 22 7.07 0.13 16.74
C GLU A 22 6.37 -0.84 15.78
N HIS A 23 5.96 -2.00 16.27
CA HIS A 23 5.32 -3.01 15.43
C HIS A 23 3.85 -2.66 15.21
N LEU A 24 3.38 -2.83 13.97
CA LEU A 24 1.96 -2.61 13.64
C LEU A 24 1.15 -3.86 13.98
N ASP A 25 0.11 -3.68 14.79
CA ASP A 25 -0.89 -4.72 15.07
C ASP A 25 -1.72 -5.04 13.81
N TRP A 26 -2.37 -6.21 13.83
CA TRP A 26 -3.15 -6.73 12.70
C TRP A 26 -4.19 -5.73 12.17
N GLU A 27 -4.99 -5.15 13.06
CA GLU A 27 -6.03 -4.19 12.69
C GLU A 27 -5.47 -2.92 12.02
N VAL A 28 -4.29 -2.47 12.47
CA VAL A 28 -3.62 -1.30 11.90
C VAL A 28 -3.11 -1.62 10.50
N ARG A 29 -2.50 -2.80 10.30
CA ARG A 29 -2.07 -3.26 8.96
C ARG A 29 -3.25 -3.34 7.99
N LEU A 30 -4.39 -3.87 8.43
CA LEU A 30 -5.63 -3.93 7.64
C LEU A 30 -6.17 -2.53 7.30
N ARG A 31 -6.11 -1.59 8.23
CA ARG A 31 -6.50 -0.20 7.97
C ARG A 31 -5.61 0.45 6.91
N ILE A 32 -4.29 0.25 7.00
CA ILE A 32 -3.33 0.76 6.01
C ILE A 32 -3.59 0.13 4.64
N ALA A 33 -3.74 -1.20 4.57
CA ALA A 33 -4.07 -1.92 3.34
C ALA A 33 -5.33 -1.37 2.67
N MET A 34 -6.39 -1.14 3.46
CA MET A 34 -7.64 -0.58 2.98
C MET A 34 -7.47 0.86 2.47
N GLY A 35 -6.69 1.68 3.16
CA GLY A 35 -6.36 3.05 2.73
C GLY A 35 -5.61 3.09 1.41
N ILE A 36 -4.64 2.20 1.21
CA ILE A 36 -3.92 2.05 -0.06
C ILE A 36 -4.89 1.62 -1.17
N ALA A 37 -5.74 0.62 -0.92
CA ALA A 37 -6.72 0.14 -1.90
C ALA A 37 -7.67 1.25 -2.35
N TYR A 38 -8.22 2.04 -1.42
CA TYR A 38 -9.07 3.19 -1.75
C TYR A 38 -8.34 4.26 -2.56
N CYS A 39 -7.07 4.55 -2.21
CA CYS A 39 -6.27 5.52 -2.95
C CYS A 39 -6.03 5.06 -4.39
N LEU A 40 -5.62 3.80 -4.59
CA LEU A 40 -5.40 3.22 -5.91
C LEU A 40 -6.71 3.13 -6.72
N GLU A 41 -7.82 2.75 -6.09
CA GLU A 41 -9.15 2.74 -6.73
C GLU A 41 -9.51 4.14 -7.24
N HIS A 42 -9.32 5.18 -6.42
CA HIS A 42 -9.58 6.56 -6.85
C HIS A 42 -8.69 6.95 -8.03
N MET A 43 -7.38 6.66 -7.96
CA MET A 43 -6.43 7.01 -9.01
C MET A 43 -6.73 6.34 -10.35
N HIS A 44 -7.11 5.06 -10.33
CA HIS A 44 -7.44 4.30 -11.54
C HIS A 44 -8.77 4.73 -12.17
N GLN A 45 -9.67 5.34 -11.41
CA GLN A 45 -10.95 5.89 -11.89
C GLN A 45 -10.83 7.28 -12.55
N LEU A 46 -9.69 7.96 -12.40
CA LEU A 46 -9.46 9.27 -13.03
C LEU A 46 -9.45 9.16 -14.57
N THR A 47 -9.70 10.28 -15.25
CA THR A 47 -9.68 10.35 -16.72
C THR A 47 -8.66 11.43 -17.16
N PRO A 48 -7.46 11.05 -17.63
CA PRO A 48 -6.94 9.68 -17.78
C PRO A 48 -6.57 9.02 -16.44
N PRO A 49 -6.55 7.67 -16.36
CA PRO A 49 -6.14 6.95 -15.15
C PRO A 49 -4.71 7.30 -14.74
N VAL A 50 -4.47 7.40 -13.44
CA VAL A 50 -3.12 7.65 -12.89
C VAL A 50 -2.57 6.35 -12.30
N VAL A 51 -1.37 5.94 -12.73
CA VAL A 51 -0.70 4.72 -12.27
C VAL A 51 0.56 5.08 -11.48
N HIS A 52 0.73 4.48 -10.30
CA HIS A 52 1.89 4.68 -9.43
C HIS A 52 3.09 3.82 -9.87
N LYS A 53 4.09 4.43 -10.52
CA LYS A 53 5.20 3.66 -11.12
C LYS A 53 6.10 2.91 -10.13
N LYS A 54 6.16 3.35 -8.86
CA LYS A 54 7.07 2.80 -7.84
C LYS A 54 6.33 2.48 -6.56
N LEU A 55 5.27 1.67 -6.66
CA LEU A 55 4.50 1.29 -5.48
C LEU A 55 5.27 0.22 -4.69
N HIS A 56 5.74 0.56 -3.50
CA HIS A 56 6.35 -0.35 -2.53
C HIS A 56 6.11 0.14 -1.10
N SER A 57 6.39 -0.68 -0.08
CA SER A 57 6.13 -0.33 1.32
C SER A 57 6.83 0.97 1.79
N SER A 58 8.01 1.30 1.27
CA SER A 58 8.70 2.57 1.60
C SER A 58 8.13 3.81 0.87
N SER A 59 7.25 3.63 -0.12
CA SER A 59 6.46 4.72 -0.71
C SER A 59 5.14 4.97 0.05
N ILE A 60 4.90 4.25 1.15
CA ILE A 60 3.71 4.40 1.99
C ILE A 60 4.14 5.03 3.31
N TYR A 61 3.81 6.30 3.50
CA TYR A 61 4.03 7.02 4.75
C TYR A 61 2.84 6.87 5.69
N LEU A 62 3.09 6.89 6.99
CA LEU A 62 2.06 6.74 8.01
C LEU A 62 1.80 8.06 8.73
N THR A 63 0.52 8.46 8.77
CA THR A 63 0.09 9.63 9.54
C THR A 63 0.12 9.36 11.04
N GLU A 64 -0.09 10.41 11.84
CA GLU A 64 -0.18 10.33 13.31
C GLU A 64 -1.18 9.27 13.79
N ASP A 65 -2.29 9.11 13.07
CA ASP A 65 -3.32 8.10 13.33
C ASP A 65 -3.10 6.78 12.58
N TYR A 66 -1.91 6.52 12.06
CA TYR A 66 -1.51 5.32 11.29
C TYR A 66 -2.39 5.04 10.05
N ALA A 67 -2.88 6.08 9.39
CA ALA A 67 -3.43 5.94 8.04
C ALA A 67 -2.32 6.00 6.99
N GLY A 68 -2.43 5.19 5.94
CA GLY A 68 -1.45 5.15 4.85
C GLY A 68 -1.61 6.32 3.88
N LYS A 69 -0.50 7.00 3.58
CA LYS A 69 -0.37 8.03 2.53
C LYS A 69 0.63 7.55 1.48
N ILE A 70 0.19 7.43 0.23
CA ILE A 70 1.07 7.07 -0.89
C ILE A 70 1.89 8.32 -1.28
N SER A 71 3.21 8.19 -1.35
CA SER A 71 4.17 9.21 -1.80
C SER A 71 4.81 8.82 -3.14
N ASP A 72 5.72 9.66 -3.64
CA ASP A 72 6.58 9.33 -4.80
C ASP A 72 5.86 9.15 -6.14
N PHE A 73 4.76 9.90 -6.34
CA PHE A 73 4.21 10.16 -7.65
C PHE A 73 5.27 10.87 -8.52
N GLY A 74 6.01 10.11 -9.33
CA GLY A 74 6.91 10.69 -10.33
C GLY A 74 6.12 11.69 -11.19
N PHE A 75 6.42 12.98 -11.08
CA PHE A 75 5.61 14.04 -11.67
C PHE A 75 5.66 13.97 -13.21
N TRP A 76 4.54 13.60 -13.83
CA TRP A 76 4.33 13.71 -15.27
C TRP A 76 3.82 15.12 -15.58
N ASN A 77 4.74 16.05 -15.84
CA ASN A 77 4.35 17.33 -16.46
C ASN A 77 3.97 17.10 -17.93
N GLU A 78 2.93 17.79 -18.41
CA GLU A 78 2.45 17.72 -19.80
C GLU A 78 3.58 17.95 -20.83
N ALA A 79 4.55 18.80 -20.48
CA ALA A 79 5.75 19.02 -21.28
C ALA A 79 6.63 17.77 -21.41
N THR A 80 6.75 16.94 -20.36
CA THR A 80 7.49 15.68 -20.39
C THR A 80 6.72 14.61 -21.16
N MET A 81 5.39 14.58 -21.03
CA MET A 81 4.50 13.72 -21.82
C MET A 81 4.58 14.04 -23.33
N ALA A 82 4.61 15.33 -23.70
CA ALA A 82 4.76 15.77 -25.09
C ALA A 82 6.17 15.51 -25.64
N LYS A 83 7.21 15.72 -24.82
CA LYS A 83 8.60 15.50 -25.21
C LYS A 83 8.94 14.01 -25.38
N MET A 84 8.43 13.12 -24.51
CA MET A 84 8.59 11.67 -24.66
C MET A 84 7.94 11.12 -25.94
N ARG A 85 6.75 11.61 -26.31
CA ARG A 85 6.10 11.28 -27.59
C ARG A 85 6.93 11.67 -28.82
N SER A 86 7.74 12.73 -28.70
CA SER A 86 8.57 13.23 -29.80
C SER A 86 9.94 12.57 -29.91
N THR A 87 10.47 11.99 -28.82
CA THR A 87 11.83 11.42 -28.78
C THR A 87 11.90 9.92 -29.04
N GLY A 88 10.75 9.24 -29.22
CA GLY A 88 10.72 7.79 -29.50
C GLY A 88 11.31 6.92 -28.37
N ILE A 89 11.49 7.51 -27.17
CA ILE A 89 11.82 6.77 -25.96
C ILE A 89 10.52 6.12 -25.52
N ASP A 90 10.49 4.79 -25.49
CA ASP A 90 9.35 3.95 -25.08
C ASP A 90 9.10 4.01 -23.56
N ASP A 91 9.11 5.22 -23.02
CA ASP A 91 8.62 5.57 -21.69
C ASP A 91 7.24 6.23 -21.84
N THR A 92 6.38 5.64 -22.67
CA THR A 92 4.95 5.92 -22.52
C THR A 92 4.60 5.69 -21.03
N PRO A 93 3.73 6.51 -20.41
CA PRO A 93 3.24 6.19 -19.08
C PRO A 93 2.76 4.74 -19.15
N SER A 94 3.37 3.84 -18.37
CA SER A 94 2.92 2.46 -18.30
C SER A 94 1.46 2.52 -17.85
N THR A 95 0.55 2.39 -18.81
CA THR A 95 -0.90 2.45 -18.64
C THR A 95 -1.43 1.14 -18.07
N ASP A 96 -0.63 0.47 -17.24
CA ASP A 96 -0.87 -0.88 -16.74
C ASP A 96 -1.23 -0.81 -15.25
N PRO A 97 -2.48 -0.41 -14.90
CA PRO A 97 -3.07 -0.60 -13.57
C PRO A 97 -2.69 -1.92 -12.90
N GLU A 98 -2.56 -2.98 -13.69
CA GLU A 98 -2.21 -4.35 -13.37
C GLU A 98 -0.85 -4.45 -12.63
N ASN A 99 0.09 -3.53 -12.91
CA ASN A 99 1.35 -3.45 -12.17
C ASN A 99 1.16 -2.88 -10.75
N ASN A 100 0.24 -1.93 -10.55
CA ASN A 100 -0.13 -1.49 -9.20
C ASN A 100 -0.83 -2.64 -8.46
N ILE A 101 -1.65 -3.45 -9.13
CA ILE A 101 -2.30 -4.61 -8.51
C ILE A 101 -1.27 -5.61 -8.00
N TYR A 102 -0.28 -5.95 -8.84
CA TYR A 102 0.82 -6.82 -8.43
C TYR A 102 1.59 -6.23 -7.24
N SER A 103 1.98 -4.97 -7.34
CA SER A 103 2.74 -4.28 -6.28
C SER A 103 1.94 -4.20 -4.97
N PHE A 104 0.63 -3.98 -5.05
CA PHE A 104 -0.26 -4.01 -3.91
C PHE A 104 -0.36 -5.42 -3.30
N GLY A 105 -0.45 -6.47 -4.12
CA GLY A 105 -0.38 -7.86 -3.66
C GLY A 105 0.92 -8.19 -2.92
N VAL A 106 2.05 -7.68 -3.39
CA VAL A 106 3.35 -7.81 -2.68
C VAL A 106 3.32 -7.06 -1.35
N ILE A 107 2.79 -5.84 -1.30
CA ILE A 107 2.67 -5.08 -0.04
C ILE A 107 1.78 -5.81 0.98
N LEU A 108 0.64 -6.37 0.54
CA LEU A 108 -0.21 -7.19 1.40
C LEU A 108 0.55 -8.39 1.96
N LEU A 109 1.36 -9.03 1.13
CA LEU A 109 2.19 -10.16 1.55
C LEU A 109 3.29 -9.72 2.54
N GLU A 110 3.94 -8.58 2.33
CA GLU A 110 4.87 -7.98 3.31
C GLU A 110 4.15 -7.71 4.66
N MET A 111 2.91 -7.18 4.62
CA MET A 111 2.12 -6.95 5.83
C MET A 111 1.69 -8.24 6.54
N ILE A 112 1.41 -9.33 5.82
CA ILE A 112 1.02 -10.61 6.44
C ILE A 112 2.24 -11.28 7.08
N THR A 113 3.40 -11.19 6.42
CA THR A 113 4.57 -12.02 6.74
C THR A 113 5.64 -11.32 7.56
N GLY A 114 5.67 -9.98 7.54
CA GLY A 114 6.77 -9.19 8.10
C GLY A 114 8.11 -9.38 7.36
N ARG A 115 8.10 -10.07 6.20
CA ARG A 115 9.31 -10.41 5.44
C ARG A 115 9.53 -9.43 4.30
N LEU A 116 10.80 -9.16 3.99
CA LEU A 116 11.20 -8.32 2.87
C LEU A 116 10.86 -9.00 1.54
N SER A 117 10.37 -8.21 0.57
CA SER A 117 10.10 -8.67 -0.80
C SER A 117 11.27 -9.39 -1.49
N ASN A 118 12.52 -8.96 -1.21
CA ASN A 118 13.75 -9.60 -1.68
C ASN A 118 14.64 -9.95 -0.49
N SER A 119 14.33 -11.04 0.20
CA SER A 119 15.22 -11.57 1.25
C SER A 119 16.43 -12.26 0.60
N LEU A 120 17.63 -12.00 1.11
CA LEU A 120 18.87 -12.65 0.62
C LEU A 120 18.89 -14.15 0.92
N ASP A 121 18.18 -14.60 1.96
CA ASP A 121 18.24 -15.98 2.46
C ASP A 121 17.14 -16.88 1.85
N ASP A 122 15.95 -16.37 1.55
CA ASP A 122 14.79 -17.18 1.10
C ASP A 122 14.34 -16.86 -0.35
N GLY A 123 15.04 -15.96 -1.05
CA GLY A 123 14.70 -15.56 -2.43
C GLY A 123 13.51 -14.59 -2.51
N PRO A 124 12.89 -14.44 -3.71
CA PRO A 124 11.76 -13.55 -3.90
C PRO A 124 10.57 -13.96 -3.02
N LEU A 125 10.05 -13.01 -2.22
CA LEU A 125 8.98 -13.26 -1.24
C LEU A 125 7.76 -13.96 -1.84
N VAL A 126 7.36 -13.57 -3.05
CA VAL A 126 6.23 -14.18 -3.76
C VAL A 126 6.49 -15.67 -4.01
N ALA A 127 7.69 -16.04 -4.49
CA ALA A 127 8.03 -17.43 -4.78
C ALA A 127 8.02 -18.30 -3.52
N TRP A 128 8.53 -17.78 -2.41
CA TRP A 128 8.47 -18.44 -1.11
C TRP A 128 7.03 -18.57 -0.59
N ALA A 129 6.24 -17.50 -0.68
CA ALA A 129 4.85 -17.48 -0.22
C ALA A 129 3.92 -18.42 -1.02
N LEU A 130 4.22 -18.64 -2.31
CA LEU A 130 3.44 -19.56 -3.15
C LEU A 130 3.38 -20.98 -2.57
N GLU A 131 4.37 -21.43 -1.81
CA GLU A 131 4.29 -22.73 -1.11
C GLU A 131 3.13 -22.80 -0.10
N PHE A 132 2.82 -21.68 0.55
CA PHE A 132 1.73 -21.56 1.51
C PHE A 132 0.40 -21.30 0.80
N LEU A 133 0.40 -20.40 -0.20
CA LEU A 133 -0.79 -20.04 -0.99
C LEU A 133 -1.34 -21.21 -1.80
N GLU A 134 -0.47 -22.09 -2.32
CA GLU A 134 -0.86 -23.34 -3.00
C GLU A 134 -1.23 -24.48 -2.02
N ARG A 135 -1.39 -24.17 -0.72
CA ARG A 135 -1.75 -25.11 0.35
C ARG A 135 -0.79 -26.29 0.51
N LYS A 136 0.48 -26.14 0.09
CA LYS A 136 1.53 -27.14 0.37
C LYS A 136 1.98 -27.08 1.82
N ARG A 137 1.78 -25.94 2.49
CA ARG A 137 2.03 -25.70 3.92
C ARG A 137 0.85 -24.95 4.56
N PRO A 138 0.69 -25.02 5.89
CA PRO A 138 -0.33 -24.24 6.60
C PRO A 138 -0.08 -22.73 6.48
N ILE A 139 -1.08 -21.96 6.05
CA ILE A 139 -0.98 -20.50 5.82
C ILE A 139 -0.57 -19.75 7.10
N LYS A 140 -1.05 -20.20 8.27
CA LYS A 140 -0.70 -19.60 9.56
C LYS A 140 0.81 -19.57 9.85
N ASP A 141 1.58 -20.50 9.29
CA ASP A 141 3.02 -20.60 9.51
C ASP A 141 3.80 -19.52 8.73
N MET A 142 3.12 -18.82 7.82
CA MET A 142 3.65 -17.69 7.05
C MET A 142 3.50 -16.35 7.78
N VAL A 143 2.63 -16.28 8.77
CA VAL A 143 2.26 -15.04 9.45
C VAL A 143 3.43 -14.48 10.24
N ASP A 144 3.56 -13.15 10.22
CA ASP A 144 4.54 -12.41 10.99
C ASP A 144 4.50 -12.81 12.48
N PRO A 145 5.60 -13.34 13.03
CA PRO A 145 5.68 -13.76 14.43
C PRO A 145 5.45 -12.63 15.45
N THR A 146 5.54 -11.36 15.02
CA THR A 146 5.31 -10.19 15.88
C THR A 146 3.82 -9.90 16.10
N LEU A 147 2.94 -10.47 15.27
CA LEU A 147 1.49 -10.34 15.42
C LEU A 147 0.99 -11.24 16.56
N LYS A 148 0.54 -10.61 17.65
CA LYS A 148 0.02 -11.32 18.84
C LYS A 148 -1.32 -12.01 18.57
N THR A 149 -2.16 -11.38 17.76
CA THR A 149 -3.52 -11.83 17.47
C THR A 149 -3.88 -11.47 16.03
N PHE A 150 -4.47 -12.42 15.31
CA PHE A 150 -5.04 -12.24 13.99
C PHE A 150 -6.23 -13.19 13.83
N GLN A 151 -7.13 -12.89 12.89
CA GLN A 151 -8.27 -13.76 12.58
C GLN A 151 -7.89 -14.69 11.43
N GLU A 152 -8.00 -16.01 11.63
CA GLU A 152 -7.64 -17.00 10.61
C GLU A 152 -8.54 -16.89 9.38
N GLU A 153 -9.84 -16.60 9.56
CA GLU A 153 -10.78 -16.41 8.45
C GLU A 153 -10.41 -15.21 7.56
N ASP A 154 -9.95 -14.12 8.17
CA ASP A 154 -9.48 -12.93 7.44
C ASP A 154 -8.18 -13.23 6.68
N LEU A 155 -7.27 -13.97 7.32
CA LEU A 155 -6.02 -14.40 6.71
C LEU A 155 -6.26 -15.26 5.47
N GLU A 156 -7.17 -16.23 5.52
CA GLU A 156 -7.50 -17.07 4.37
C GLU A 156 -8.01 -16.25 3.19
N LYS A 157 -8.96 -15.34 3.43
CA LYS A 157 -9.50 -14.45 2.39
C LYS A 157 -8.44 -13.49 1.85
N LEU A 158 -7.57 -12.95 2.70
CA LEU A 158 -6.44 -12.12 2.27
C LEU A 158 -5.47 -12.90 1.38
N CYS A 159 -5.20 -14.16 1.69
CA CYS A 159 -4.35 -15.01 0.87
C CYS A 159 -4.97 -15.26 -0.53
N GLU A 160 -6.29 -15.40 -0.63
CA GLU A 160 -6.98 -15.49 -1.92
C GLU A 160 -6.81 -14.20 -2.74
N ILE A 161 -7.00 -13.03 -2.11
CA ILE A 161 -6.74 -11.72 -2.73
C ILE A 161 -5.29 -11.64 -3.21
N VAL A 162 -4.32 -11.92 -2.34
CA VAL A 162 -2.88 -11.86 -2.65
C VAL A 162 -2.56 -12.77 -3.84
N THR A 163 -3.04 -14.01 -3.84
CA THR A 163 -2.81 -14.98 -4.92
C THR A 163 -3.29 -14.44 -6.28
N SER A 164 -4.47 -13.82 -6.31
CA SER A 164 -5.01 -13.22 -7.53
C SER A 164 -4.22 -11.98 -7.98
N CYS A 165 -3.77 -11.15 -7.04
CA CYS A 165 -3.01 -9.93 -7.32
C CYS A 165 -1.61 -10.22 -7.87
N VAL A 166 -0.91 -11.23 -7.33
CA VAL A 166 0.47 -11.55 -7.70
C VAL A 166 0.58 -12.53 -8.89
N HIS A 167 -0.52 -12.72 -9.63
CA HIS A 167 -0.54 -13.62 -10.78
C HIS A 167 0.48 -13.20 -11.85
N SER A 168 1.18 -14.20 -12.42
CA SER A 168 2.26 -13.97 -13.39
C SER A 168 1.77 -13.32 -14.69
N ASP A 169 0.59 -13.68 -15.16
CA ASP A 169 -0.10 -13.02 -16.28
C ASP A 169 -0.85 -11.77 -15.79
N PRO A 170 -0.50 -10.55 -16.24
CA PRO A 170 -1.18 -9.31 -15.86
C PRO A 170 -2.68 -9.31 -16.16
N ASN A 171 -3.11 -9.96 -17.26
CA ASN A 171 -4.52 -9.95 -17.69
C ASN A 171 -5.43 -10.79 -16.79
N GLN A 172 -4.85 -11.66 -15.96
CA GLN A 172 -5.57 -12.47 -14.98
C GLN A 172 -5.67 -11.78 -13.62
N ARG A 173 -4.99 -10.64 -13.44
CA ARG A 173 -5.06 -9.89 -12.19
C ARG A 173 -6.42 -9.17 -12.11
N PRO A 174 -7.07 -9.14 -10.94
CA PRO A 174 -8.33 -8.44 -10.77
C PRO A 174 -8.14 -6.93 -10.90
N SER A 175 -9.23 -6.22 -11.19
CA SER A 175 -9.24 -4.76 -11.10
C SER A 175 -9.08 -4.31 -9.65
N ILE A 176 -8.52 -3.12 -9.42
CA ILE A 176 -8.39 -2.58 -8.05
C ILE A 176 -9.75 -2.44 -7.37
N ARG A 177 -10.81 -2.21 -8.14
CA ARG A 177 -12.19 -2.13 -7.63
C ARG A 177 -12.65 -3.45 -7.03
N GLU A 178 -12.38 -4.56 -7.70
CA GLU A 178 -12.71 -5.91 -7.20
C GLU A 178 -11.89 -6.23 -5.96
N VAL A 179 -10.59 -5.92 -5.96
CA VAL A 179 -9.71 -6.09 -4.79
C VAL A 179 -10.22 -5.27 -3.60
N THR A 180 -10.59 -4.01 -3.83
CA THR A 180 -11.11 -3.10 -2.80
C THR A 180 -12.46 -3.59 -2.25
N ALA A 181 -13.31 -4.17 -3.08
CA ALA A 181 -14.57 -4.77 -2.64
C ALA A 181 -14.33 -5.98 -1.73
N GLN A 182 -13.48 -6.92 -2.14
CA GLN A 182 -13.13 -8.10 -1.34
C GLN A 182 -12.45 -7.70 -0.02
N LEU A 183 -11.49 -6.77 -0.05
CA LEU A 183 -10.80 -6.30 1.15
C LEU A 183 -11.76 -5.61 2.14
N ARG A 184 -12.80 -4.93 1.63
CA ARG A 184 -13.82 -4.30 2.46
C ARG A 184 -14.74 -5.32 3.13
N GLU A 185 -15.00 -6.46 2.50
CA GLU A 185 -15.75 -7.55 3.13
C GLU A 185 -15.00 -8.18 4.31
N ILE A 186 -13.66 -8.16 4.25
CA ILE A 186 -12.77 -8.63 5.33
C ILE A 186 -12.70 -7.59 6.45
N THR A 187 -12.33 -6.35 6.10
CA THR A 187 -12.02 -5.32 7.10
C THR A 187 -13.24 -4.61 7.65
N LEU A 188 -14.37 -4.63 6.92
CA LEU A 188 -15.57 -3.84 7.21
C LEU A 188 -15.28 -2.33 7.37
N LEU A 189 -14.17 -1.86 6.79
CA LEU A 189 -13.70 -0.48 6.93
C LEU A 189 -14.22 0.39 5.77
N PRO A 190 -15.12 1.35 6.03
CA PRO A 190 -15.49 2.35 5.04
C PRO A 190 -14.37 3.37 4.80
N PRO A 191 -14.41 4.14 3.69
CA PRO A 191 -13.36 5.09 3.32
C PRO A 191 -12.98 6.07 4.43
N ASP A 192 -13.97 6.65 5.12
CA ASP A 192 -13.80 7.62 6.20
C ASP A 192 -12.97 7.10 7.39
N ARG A 193 -12.98 5.77 7.62
CA ARG A 193 -12.19 5.13 8.66
C ARG A 193 -10.80 4.70 8.20
N ALA A 194 -10.61 4.52 6.89
CA ALA A 194 -9.33 4.13 6.31
C ALA A 194 -8.47 5.35 5.91
N THR A 195 -9.10 6.48 5.61
CA THR A 195 -8.41 7.73 5.30
C THR A 195 -7.82 8.38 6.57
N PRO A 196 -6.76 9.19 6.43
CA PRO A 196 -6.25 10.00 7.53
C PRO A 196 -7.34 10.87 8.15
N ARG A 197 -7.41 10.89 9.48
CA ARG A 197 -8.24 11.88 10.17
C ARG A 197 -7.64 13.26 9.93
N LEU A 198 -8.50 14.23 9.63
CA LEU A 198 -8.09 15.64 9.63
C LEU A 198 -7.65 15.97 11.06
N SER A 199 -6.34 16.17 11.27
CA SER A 199 -5.80 16.46 12.59
C SER A 199 -6.33 17.83 13.08
N PRO A 200 -7.06 17.88 14.21
CA PRO A 200 -7.46 19.14 14.82
C PRO A 200 -6.27 19.88 15.47
N LEU A 201 -5.18 19.16 15.76
CA LEU A 201 -3.99 19.72 16.44
C LEU A 201 -3.27 20.73 15.56
N TRP A 202 -3.25 20.52 14.24
CA TRP A 202 -2.65 21.47 13.29
C TRP A 202 -3.37 22.83 13.31
N TRP A 203 -4.70 22.84 13.44
CA TRP A 203 -5.47 24.08 13.63
C TRP A 203 -5.20 24.70 14.98
N ALA A 204 -5.16 23.90 16.04
CA ALA A 204 -4.88 24.39 17.39
C ALA A 204 -3.48 25.03 17.50
N GLU A 205 -2.45 24.43 16.90
CA GLU A 205 -1.09 24.98 16.89
C GLU A 205 -0.97 26.25 16.04
N LEU A 206 -1.61 26.31 14.87
CA LEU A 206 -1.64 27.52 14.05
C LEU A 206 -2.40 28.66 14.73
N GLU A 207 -3.48 28.36 15.44
CA GLU A 207 -4.25 29.35 16.18
C GLU A 207 -3.44 29.90 17.36
N ILE A 208 -2.76 29.04 18.12
CA ILE A 208 -1.83 29.44 19.21
C ILE A 208 -0.72 30.36 18.68
N LEU A 209 -0.05 29.98 17.58
CA LEU A 209 1.02 30.77 16.97
C LEU A 209 0.52 32.12 16.41
N SER A 210 -0.72 32.18 15.93
CA SER A 210 -1.32 33.43 15.43
C SER A 210 -1.65 34.42 16.55
N THR A 211 -2.01 33.91 17.74
CA THR A 211 -2.27 34.73 18.93
C THR A 211 -1.00 35.24 19.61
N GLU A 212 0.14 34.56 19.48
CA GLU A 212 1.43 35.02 20.04
C GLU A 212 2.13 36.07 19.16
N ALA A 213 1.75 36.18 17.89
CA ALA A 213 2.31 37.13 16.93
C ALA A 213 1.52 38.46 16.82
N SER A 214 0.48 38.65 17.65
CA SER A 214 -0.42 39.82 17.64
C SER A 214 -0.23 40.76 18.82
#